data_AF-A0A4Y9UDV6-F1
#
_entry.id   AF-A0A4Y9UDV6-F1
#
_cell.length_a   1.000
_cell.length_b   1.000
_cell.length_c   1.000
_cell.angle_alpha   90.00
_cell.angle_beta   90.00
_cell.angle_gamma   90.00
#
_symmetry.space_group_name_H-M   'P 1'
#
loop_
_entity.id
_entity.type
_entity.pdbx_description
1 polymer ?
#
loop_
_entity_poly.entity_id
_entity_poly.type
_entity_poly.pdbx_seq_one_letter_code
_entity_poly.pdbx_strand_id
1 'polypeptide(L)' 'MSATSGDNSGDAAGPTQSPSATTRSLTIRGSRIDSRELFAAEREIIIAHGEDAYRLRLTSQNKLILTK' A
#
# COMPACT_ATOMS: atom_id res chain seq x y z
N MET A 1 -45.85 -35.83 -9.39
CA MET A 1 -45.81 -34.56 -8.65
C MET A 1 -45.08 -34.80 -7.34
N SER A 2 -43.84 -34.34 -7.18
CA SER A 2 -43.09 -34.38 -5.91
C SER A 2 -42.05 -33.24 -5.85
N ALA A 3 -42.34 -32.27 -4.97
CA ALA A 3 -41.46 -31.47 -4.10
C ALA A 3 -40.07 -30.96 -4.56
N THR A 4 -40.04 -29.66 -4.88
CA THR A 4 -39.27 -28.53 -4.29
C THR A 4 -37.82 -28.67 -3.76
N SER A 5 -37.05 -27.60 -4.07
CA SER A 5 -36.08 -26.86 -3.22
C SER A 5 -34.58 -26.99 -3.48
N GLY A 6 -33.92 -25.83 -3.50
CA GLY A 6 -32.46 -25.63 -3.42
C GLY A 6 -31.96 -24.80 -4.60
N ASP A 7 -32.23 -23.49 -4.66
CA ASP A 7 -31.33 -22.45 -4.15
C ASP A 7 -29.85 -22.78 -4.38
N ASN A 8 -29.21 -22.02 -5.27
CA ASN A 8 -27.77 -21.80 -5.20
C ASN A 8 -27.51 -20.31 -5.48
N SER A 9 -27.88 -19.51 -4.48
CA SER A 9 -27.12 -18.34 -4.04
C SER A 9 -25.64 -18.51 -4.40
N GLY A 10 -25.04 -17.61 -5.18
CA GLY A 10 -24.63 -16.31 -4.67
C GLY A 10 -23.11 -16.33 -4.48
N ASP A 11 -22.47 -15.42 -5.20
CA ASP A 11 -21.24 -14.74 -4.79
C ASP A 11 -19.92 -15.53 -4.71
N ALA A 12 -18.97 -15.16 -5.56
CA ALA A 12 -17.61 -14.81 -5.13
C ALA A 12 -16.84 -14.26 -6.33
N ALA A 13 -17.17 -13.03 -6.75
CA ALA A 13 -16.17 -12.19 -7.38
C ALA A 13 -15.09 -12.01 -6.31
N GLY A 14 -13.97 -12.73 -6.48
CA GLY A 14 -12.92 -12.85 -5.48
C GLY A 14 -12.52 -11.49 -4.92
N PRO A 15 -12.12 -11.42 -3.63
CA PRO A 15 -11.76 -10.16 -3.01
C PRO A 15 -10.67 -9.55 -3.87
N THR A 16 -11.00 -8.42 -4.51
CA THR A 16 -10.02 -7.56 -5.14
C THR A 16 -9.10 -7.17 -4.00
N GLN A 17 -7.93 -7.80 -3.97
CA GLN A 17 -6.96 -7.68 -2.90
C GLN A 17 -6.45 -6.25 -2.96
N SER A 18 -7.22 -5.35 -2.35
CA SER A 18 -6.83 -3.99 -2.06
C SER A 18 -5.44 -4.09 -1.43
N PRO A 19 -4.46 -3.29 -1.88
CA PRO A 19 -3.09 -3.39 -1.39
C PRO A 19 -3.15 -3.27 0.12
N SER A 20 -3.06 -4.43 0.78
CA SER A 20 -3.30 -4.55 2.20
C SER A 20 -2.20 -3.72 2.83
N ALA A 21 -2.60 -2.66 3.53
CA ALA A 21 -1.68 -1.66 4.10
C ALA A 21 -0.63 -2.39 4.94
N THR A 22 0.50 -2.70 4.31
CA THR A 22 1.50 -3.58 4.92
C THR A 22 2.23 -2.72 5.93
N THR A 23 2.03 -3.02 7.21
CA THR A 23 2.72 -2.31 8.27
C THR A 23 4.16 -2.82 8.27
N ARG A 24 5.11 -1.92 8.02
CA ARG A 24 6.54 -2.22 8.03
C ARG A 24 7.25 -1.42 9.11
N SER A 25 8.27 -2.01 9.70
CA SER A 25 9.20 -1.33 10.59
C SER A 25 10.40 -0.81 9.79
N LEU A 26 10.79 0.43 10.06
CA LEU A 26 12.00 1.04 9.49
C LEU A 26 12.91 1.45 10.65
N THR A 27 14.20 1.17 10.53
CA THR A 27 15.17 1.58 11.55
C THR A 27 15.63 3.00 11.26
N ILE A 28 15.47 3.89 12.25
CA ILE A 28 16.02 5.25 12.19
C ILE A 28 17.35 5.23 12.93
N ARG A 29 18.44 5.58 12.24
CA ARG A 29 19.78 5.72 12.85
C ARG A 29 20.07 7.19 13.10
N GLY A 30 19.85 7.64 14.33
CA GLY A 30 19.91 9.06 14.69
C GLY A 30 18.76 9.82 14.04
N SER A 31 19.05 10.67 13.05
CA SER A 31 18.06 11.42 12.25
C SER A 31 18.09 11.02 10.77
N ARG A 32 18.59 9.82 10.47
CA ARG A 32 18.76 9.32 9.10
C ARG A 32 18.01 8.00 8.91
N ILE A 33 17.34 7.90 7.77
CA ILE A 33 16.71 6.68 7.27
C ILE A 33 17.39 6.34 5.94
N ASP A 34 17.66 5.05 5.69
CA ASP A 34 18.18 4.62 4.41
C ASP A 34 17.06 4.58 3.36
N SER A 35 17.26 5.27 2.24
CA SER A 35 16.24 5.32 1.19
C SER A 35 16.02 3.96 0.54
N ARG A 36 17.01 3.05 0.55
CA ARG A 36 16.83 1.71 0.00
C ARG A 36 15.89 0.89 0.85
N GLU A 37 15.97 1.00 2.18
CA GLU A 37 15.01 0.34 3.09
C GLU A 37 13.62 0.96 2.95
N LEU A 38 13.55 2.30 2.85
CA LEU A 38 12.29 3.02 2.69
C LEU A 38 11.61 2.73 1.33
N PHE A 39 12.36 2.43 0.27
CA PHE A 39 11.81 2.06 -1.04
C PHE A 39 11.97 0.57 -1.40
N ALA A 40 12.22 -0.30 -0.40
CA ALA A 40 12.45 -1.73 -0.63
C ALA A 40 11.20 -2.44 -1.14
N ALA A 41 10.03 -2.06 -0.64
CA ALA A 41 8.74 -2.63 -1.05
C ALA A 41 8.14 -1.89 -2.25
N GLU A 42 8.13 -0.55 -2.18
CA GLU A 42 7.51 0.32 -3.18
C GLU A 42 8.45 1.48 -3.51
N ARG A 43 8.37 2.03 -4.73
CA ARG A 43 9.21 3.17 -5.15
C ARG A 43 8.61 4.54 -4.83
N GLU A 44 7.49 4.56 -4.12
CA GLU A 44 6.75 5.73 -3.69
C GLU A 44 6.21 5.50 -2.29
N ILE A 45 6.19 6.53 -1.45
CA ILE A 45 5.51 6.52 -0.16
C ILE A 45 4.70 7.80 0.03
N ILE A 46 3.64 7.71 0.82
CA ILE A 46 2.85 8.87 1.25
C ILE A 46 3.26 9.21 2.69
N ILE A 47 3.56 10.49 2.91
CA ILE A 47 3.87 11.08 4.21
C ILE A 47 2.70 11.99 4.55
N ALA A 48 1.85 11.53 5.47
CA ALA A 48 0.82 12.38 6.04
C ALA A 48 1.48 13.41 6.96
N HIS A 49 1.25 14.70 6.71
CA HIS A 49 1.77 15.81 7.49
C HIS A 49 0.64 16.81 7.75
N GLY A 50 0.09 16.76 8.96
CA GLY A 50 -1.13 17.51 9.28
C GLY A 50 -2.32 16.97 8.48
N GLU A 51 -2.99 17.86 7.76
CA GLU A 51 -4.08 17.52 6.85
C GLU A 51 -3.61 17.27 5.40
N ASP A 52 -2.33 17.53 5.12
CA ASP A 52 -1.73 17.35 3.82
C ASP A 52 -1.07 15.96 3.69
N ALA A 53 -1.10 15.43 2.47
CA ALA A 53 -0.36 14.24 2.10
C ALA A 53 0.78 14.64 1.16
N TYR A 54 2.01 14.28 1.50
CA TYR A 54 3.15 14.45 0.61
C TYR A 54 3.53 13.10 0.02
N ARG A 55 3.95 13.08 -1.24
CA ARG A 55 4.44 11.87 -1.92
C ARG A 55 5.94 11.97 -2.07
N LEU A 56 6.66 11.09 -1.39
CA LEU A 56 8.09 10.92 -1.60
C LEU A 56 8.31 9.76 -2.58
N ARG A 57 8.97 10.03 -3.71
CA ARG A 57 9.21 9.04 -4.76
C ARG A 57 10.69 8.94 -5.09
N LEU A 58 11.16 7.71 -5.35
CA LEU A 58 12.46 7.44 -5.92
C LEU A 58 12.38 7.45 -7.45
N THR A 59 13.12 8.37 -8.08
CA THR A 59 13.25 8.46 -9.54
C THR A 59 14.22 7.42 -10.10
N SER A 60 14.14 7.15 -11.40
CA SER A 60 15.10 6.28 -12.12
C SER A 60 16.55 6.79 -12.07
N GLN A 61 16.76 8.08 -11.80
CA GLN A 61 18.09 8.68 -11.59
C GLN A 61 18.59 8.53 -10.14
N ASN A 62 17.97 7.66 -9.33
CA ASN A 62 18.24 7.50 -7.91
C ASN A 62 18.05 8.78 -7.07
N LYS A 63 17.38 9.80 -7.61
CA LYS A 63 17.04 11.01 -6.85
C LYS A 63 15.69 10.86 -6.17
N LEU A 64 15.58 11.42 -4.96
CA LEU A 64 14.34 11.52 -4.22
C LEU A 64 13.62 12.81 -4.60
N ILE A 65 12.33 12.70 -4.89
CA ILE A 65 11.46 13.85 -5.11
C ILE A 65 10.35 13.82 -4.07
N LEU A 66 10.06 14.97 -3.48
CA LEU A 66 8.90 15.16 -2.61
C LEU A 66 7.91 16.05 -3.37
N THR A 67 6.69 15.56 -3.55
CA THR A 67 5.58 16.34 -4.09
C THR A 67 4.48 16.44 -3.04
N LYS A 68 3.64 17.46 -3.16
CA LYS A 68 2.37 17.54 -2.46
C LYS A 68 1.30 16.81 -3.29
#